data_AF-A0A3Q4GHP6-F1
#
_entry.id   AF-A0A3Q4GHP6-F1
#
_cell.length_a   1.000
_cell.length_b   1.000
_cell.length_c   1.000
_cell.angle_alpha   90.00
_cell.angle_beta   90.00
_cell.angle_gamma   90.00
#
_symmetry.space_group_name_H-M   'P 1'
#
loop_
_entity.id
_entity.type
_entity.pdbx_description
1 polymer ?
#
loop_
_entity_poly.entity_id
_entity_poly.type
_entity_poly.pdbx_seq_one_letter_code
_entity_poly.pdbx_strand_id
1 'polypeptide(L)'
;MRLAPQPSAQPLRLLVLLLLATAVPSSPVISTGCPDRCVCDDQLVVQCAGQHLTTFPVNLPLATRQLIISNNRIAELPPLALNYLSDLVYLDCSNNSLTEISESTFGNLRKLAYLDLSFNTLTRIEDRTFGPLASLVMLRMTDNPGLSEIHPDAFGENAALQVLDVSRNNLTVFNITSLIALPAVRSVGLSGNPWSCECDNEDLSLWVHLEDEGQTVCGSPADTQGRRLGEVGIQLRTLCHQTLGSWDYLFFVVIGFVIFAAGTVSAWVMGVIMVLYERYIKKKDEQLEMDDEEESIETGRAASTRSGHDNGNLKTSHTV
;
A
#
# COMPACT_ATOMS: atom_id res chain seq x y z
N MET A 1 110.33 -21.44 -17.02
CA MET A 1 111.16 -20.22 -16.93
C MET A 1 110.22 -19.01 -16.92
N ARG A 2 110.37 -18.19 -15.86
CA ARG A 2 109.89 -16.80 -15.65
C ARG A 2 108.37 -16.55 -15.69
N LEU A 3 107.69 -16.46 -14.53
CA LEU A 3 107.61 -15.34 -13.56
C LEU A 3 106.77 -14.15 -14.06
N ALA A 4 105.63 -13.92 -13.40
CA ALA A 4 104.79 -12.71 -13.42
C ALA A 4 105.52 -11.49 -12.77
N PRO A 5 105.02 -10.21 -12.71
CA PRO A 5 103.71 -9.83 -12.12
C PRO A 5 102.99 -8.51 -12.62
N GLN A 6 101.73 -8.37 -12.14
CA GLN A 6 100.80 -7.23 -11.80
C GLN A 6 101.29 -5.74 -11.75
N PRO A 7 100.44 -4.72 -11.38
CA PRO A 7 98.98 -4.44 -11.51
C PRO A 7 98.68 -2.95 -11.90
N SER A 8 97.40 -2.52 -12.00
CA SER A 8 96.83 -1.32 -11.32
C SER A 8 95.67 -0.59 -12.04
N ALA A 9 94.67 -0.23 -11.23
CA ALA A 9 93.81 0.97 -11.26
C ALA A 9 92.61 1.10 -12.25
N GLN A 10 91.43 1.14 -11.61
CA GLN A 10 90.07 1.60 -11.96
C GLN A 10 89.96 2.96 -12.71
N PRO A 11 88.76 3.56 -12.92
CA PRO A 11 87.45 3.06 -13.40
C PRO A 11 86.87 3.96 -14.52
N LEU A 12 86.08 3.44 -15.48
CA LEU A 12 85.32 4.34 -16.37
C LEU A 12 83.97 3.77 -16.81
N ARG A 13 82.92 4.46 -16.34
CA ARG A 13 81.62 4.65 -17.00
C ARG A 13 80.63 3.48 -17.05
N LEU A 14 79.89 3.35 -15.94
CA LEU A 14 78.47 3.74 -15.86
C LEU A 14 77.65 3.54 -17.16
N LEU A 15 77.09 2.36 -17.38
CA LEU A 15 75.88 2.20 -18.19
C LEU A 15 75.10 0.93 -17.80
N VAL A 16 74.63 0.90 -16.56
CA VAL A 16 73.51 0.05 -16.15
C VAL A 16 72.42 1.03 -15.70
N LEU A 17 71.42 1.24 -16.55
CA LEU A 17 70.06 1.73 -16.25
C LEU A 17 69.38 2.15 -17.58
N LEU A 18 68.77 1.17 -18.27
CA LEU A 18 67.67 1.42 -19.21
C LEU A 18 66.40 0.92 -18.49
N LEU A 19 65.80 1.76 -17.65
CA LEU A 19 64.59 2.53 -17.96
C LEU A 19 63.49 1.61 -18.50
N LEU A 20 62.85 0.89 -17.59
CA LEU A 20 61.52 1.21 -17.05
C LEU A 20 60.43 1.15 -18.12
N ALA A 21 59.63 0.08 -17.99
CA ALA A 21 58.33 -0.08 -18.59
C ALA A 21 57.56 1.23 -18.62
N THR A 22 57.05 1.60 -19.79
CA THR A 22 55.99 2.59 -19.94
C THR A 22 54.71 2.00 -19.35
N ALA A 23 54.66 1.91 -18.02
CA ALA A 23 53.39 2.05 -17.32
C ALA A 23 52.97 3.49 -17.59
N VAL A 24 52.03 3.65 -18.51
CA VAL A 24 51.26 4.89 -18.63
C VAL A 24 50.72 5.14 -17.22
N PRO A 25 51.12 6.19 -16.50
CA PRO A 25 50.34 6.60 -15.37
C PRO A 25 49.04 7.09 -16.00
N SER A 26 47.96 6.34 -15.83
CA SER A 26 46.63 6.92 -15.94
C SER A 26 46.64 8.08 -14.94
N SER A 27 46.77 9.29 -15.46
CA SER A 27 46.61 10.50 -14.68
C SER A 27 45.35 10.30 -13.83
N PRO A 28 45.36 10.54 -12.51
CA PRO A 28 44.11 10.70 -11.82
C PRO A 28 43.48 11.92 -12.47
N VAL A 29 42.40 11.73 -13.21
CA VAL A 29 41.48 12.82 -13.48
C VAL A 29 41.09 13.27 -12.09
N ILE A 30 41.59 14.44 -11.67
CA ILE A 30 41.12 15.09 -10.47
C ILE A 30 39.69 15.49 -10.81
N SER A 31 38.75 14.55 -10.56
CA SER A 31 37.35 14.87 -10.47
C SER A 31 37.22 15.78 -9.26
N THR A 32 37.23 17.07 -9.52
CA THR A 32 36.95 18.12 -8.53
C THR A 32 35.56 17.84 -7.96
N GLY A 33 35.50 17.12 -6.85
CA GLY A 33 34.24 16.68 -6.26
C GLY A 33 34.16 15.19 -5.86
N CYS A 34 35.27 14.49 -5.65
CA CYS A 34 35.22 13.19 -4.95
C CYS A 34 35.54 13.38 -3.45
N PRO A 35 34.77 12.81 -2.52
CA PRO A 35 35.04 12.93 -1.08
C PRO A 35 36.37 12.28 -0.69
N ASP A 36 37.04 12.86 0.31
CA ASP A 36 38.22 12.25 0.92
C ASP A 36 37.85 10.88 1.50
N ARG A 37 38.66 9.85 1.21
CA ARG A 37 38.46 8.42 1.54
C ARG A 37 37.53 7.65 0.60
N CYS A 38 36.87 8.31 -0.34
CA CYS A 38 36.07 7.64 -1.35
C CYS A 38 36.84 7.49 -2.67
N VAL A 39 36.46 6.51 -3.47
CA VAL A 39 36.93 6.30 -4.83
C VAL A 39 35.77 6.55 -5.79
N CYS A 40 35.93 7.54 -6.66
CA CYS A 40 34.95 7.87 -7.69
C CYS A 40 35.46 7.40 -9.04
N ASP A 41 34.66 6.60 -9.74
CA ASP A 41 34.97 6.07 -11.07
C ASP A 41 34.27 6.88 -12.18
N ASP A 42 34.78 6.80 -13.40
CA ASP A 42 34.24 7.47 -14.60
C ASP A 42 32.82 6.97 -14.95
N GLN A 43 32.40 5.83 -14.39
CA GLN A 43 31.06 5.26 -14.53
C GLN A 43 30.00 5.86 -13.59
N LEU A 44 30.28 7.00 -12.95
CA LEU A 44 29.36 7.66 -12.00
C LEU A 44 29.11 6.81 -10.73
N VAL A 45 30.09 5.98 -10.38
CA VAL A 45 30.08 5.13 -9.18
C VAL A 45 30.95 5.79 -8.12
N VAL A 46 30.39 5.96 -6.92
CA VAL A 46 31.13 6.45 -5.76
C VAL A 46 31.21 5.33 -4.72
N GLN A 47 32.42 4.86 -4.48
CA GLN A 47 32.74 3.77 -3.58
C GLN A 47 33.41 4.30 -2.31
N CYS A 48 32.71 4.24 -1.19
CA CYS A 48 33.13 4.70 0.13
C CYS A 48 33.10 3.58 1.18
N ALA A 49 33.02 2.31 0.74
CA ALA A 49 32.86 1.19 1.67
C ALA A 49 34.08 0.96 2.57
N GLY A 50 33.85 0.61 3.83
CA GLY A 50 34.92 0.19 4.76
C GLY A 50 35.87 1.30 5.22
N GLN A 51 35.46 2.57 5.09
CA GLN A 51 36.32 3.74 5.36
C GLN A 51 36.20 4.26 6.80
N HIS A 52 35.48 3.54 7.67
CA HIS A 52 35.17 3.92 9.06
C HIS A 52 34.47 5.29 9.17
N LEU A 53 33.64 5.64 8.18
CA LEU A 53 32.92 6.91 8.16
C LEU A 53 31.86 6.92 9.27
N THR A 54 31.85 7.98 10.08
CA THR A 54 30.81 8.22 11.09
C THR A 54 29.70 9.14 10.58
N THR A 55 29.97 9.90 9.53
CA THR A 55 29.07 10.86 8.91
C THR A 55 28.97 10.59 7.42
N PHE A 56 27.83 10.93 6.83
CA PHE A 56 27.64 10.86 5.38
C PHE A 56 28.70 11.69 4.63
N PRO A 57 29.33 11.17 3.56
CA PRO A 57 30.37 11.89 2.83
C PRO A 57 29.80 13.13 2.13
N VAL A 58 30.47 14.27 2.30
CA VAL A 58 30.09 15.54 1.67
C VAL A 58 30.79 15.72 0.31
N ASN A 59 30.26 16.61 -0.52
CA ASN A 59 30.77 16.92 -1.86
C ASN A 59 30.74 15.73 -2.82
N LEU A 60 29.65 14.95 -2.82
CA LEU A 60 29.44 13.91 -3.82
C LEU A 60 29.11 14.52 -5.20
N PRO A 61 29.57 13.93 -6.30
CA PRO A 61 29.20 14.38 -7.65
C PRO A 61 27.68 14.27 -7.86
N LEU A 62 27.04 15.34 -8.36
CA LEU A 62 25.59 15.36 -8.59
C LEU A 62 25.10 14.31 -9.59
N ALA A 63 25.97 13.90 -10.52
CA ALA A 63 25.67 12.88 -11.54
C ALA A 63 25.85 11.44 -11.02
N THR A 64 26.13 11.23 -9.73
CA THR A 64 26.34 9.90 -9.15
C THR A 64 25.11 9.01 -9.37
N ARG A 65 25.32 7.84 -9.96
CA ARG A 65 24.26 6.83 -10.20
C ARG A 65 24.33 5.69 -9.21
N GLN A 66 25.51 5.37 -8.70
CA GLN A 66 25.69 4.32 -7.72
C GLN A 66 26.50 4.86 -6.54
N LEU A 67 25.92 4.81 -5.35
CA LEU A 67 26.58 5.20 -4.12
C LEU A 67 26.68 4.00 -3.20
N ILE A 68 27.91 3.63 -2.86
CA ILE A 68 28.20 2.50 -1.98
C ILE A 68 28.90 3.08 -0.75
N ILE A 69 28.19 3.10 0.37
CA ILE A 69 28.66 3.60 1.66
C ILE A 69 28.59 2.50 2.73
N SER A 70 28.58 1.23 2.31
CA SER A 70 28.46 0.08 3.20
C SER A 70 29.68 -0.17 4.09
N ASN A 71 29.50 -0.93 5.17
CA ASN A 71 30.56 -1.24 6.14
C ASN A 71 31.19 0.02 6.78
N ASN A 72 30.35 0.94 7.21
CA ASN A 72 30.76 2.17 7.90
C ASN A 72 30.05 2.27 9.27
N ARG A 73 30.06 3.44 9.89
CA ARG A 73 29.41 3.72 11.19
C ARG A 73 28.50 4.94 11.09
N ILE A 74 27.85 5.09 9.94
CA ILE A 74 26.96 6.22 9.68
C ILE A 74 25.68 6.01 10.47
N ALA A 75 25.31 6.99 11.30
CA ALA A 75 24.13 6.93 12.16
C ALA A 75 22.87 7.52 11.48
N GLU A 76 23.05 8.45 10.54
CA GLU A 76 21.96 9.16 9.89
C GLU A 76 22.28 9.44 8.41
N LEU A 77 21.24 9.39 7.58
CA LEU A 77 21.30 9.83 6.18
C LEU A 77 20.71 11.24 6.08
N PRO A 78 21.54 12.28 5.87
CA PRO A 78 21.06 13.66 5.81
C PRO A 78 20.17 13.86 4.59
N PRO A 79 18.88 14.18 4.77
CA PRO A 79 17.91 14.30 3.67
C PRO A 79 18.36 15.26 2.57
N LEU A 80 18.91 16.42 2.96
CA LEU A 80 19.32 17.44 2.01
C LEU A 80 20.45 16.96 1.09
N ALA A 81 21.49 16.32 1.65
CA ALA A 81 22.63 15.86 0.86
C ALA A 81 22.26 14.71 -0.07
N LEU A 82 21.41 13.79 0.41
CA LEU A 82 20.98 12.64 -0.38
C LEU A 82 20.03 13.07 -1.52
N ASN A 83 19.11 14.00 -1.26
CA ASN A 83 18.16 14.50 -2.27
C ASN A 83 18.80 15.32 -3.40
N TYR A 84 20.05 15.78 -3.26
CA TYR A 84 20.81 16.36 -4.37
C TYR A 84 21.24 15.31 -5.41
N LEU A 85 21.27 14.03 -5.05
CA LEU A 85 21.65 12.92 -5.93
C LEU A 85 20.42 12.36 -6.67
N SER A 86 19.71 13.21 -7.42
CA SER A 86 18.45 12.84 -8.09
C SER A 86 18.62 11.79 -9.21
N ASP A 87 19.85 11.59 -9.68
CA ASP A 87 20.22 10.56 -10.67
C ASP A 87 20.62 9.21 -10.06
N LEU A 88 20.52 9.07 -8.73
CA LEU A 88 20.90 7.85 -8.03
C LEU A 88 19.94 6.69 -8.39
N VAL A 89 20.54 5.56 -8.79
CA VAL A 89 19.84 4.32 -9.17
C VAL A 89 20.12 3.21 -8.16
N TYR A 90 21.30 3.20 -7.58
CA TYR A 90 21.75 2.18 -6.63
C TYR A 90 22.30 2.85 -5.36
N LEU A 91 21.75 2.49 -4.21
CA LEU A 91 22.23 2.93 -2.90
C LEU A 91 22.44 1.71 -2.01
N ASP A 92 23.71 1.45 -1.67
CA ASP A 92 24.07 0.49 -0.65
C ASP A 92 24.59 1.21 0.58
N CYS A 93 23.79 1.16 1.65
CA CYS A 93 24.13 1.66 2.97
C CYS A 93 24.06 0.56 4.03
N SER A 94 24.27 -0.69 3.60
CA SER A 94 24.31 -1.85 4.49
C SER A 94 25.48 -1.81 5.47
N ASN A 95 25.36 -2.49 6.60
CA ASN A 95 26.38 -2.57 7.65
C ASN A 95 26.83 -1.17 8.12
N ASN A 96 25.85 -0.40 8.59
CA ASN A 96 26.02 0.93 9.21
C ASN A 96 25.31 0.93 10.57
N SER A 97 25.06 2.10 11.14
CA SER A 97 24.36 2.26 12.42
C SER A 97 23.12 3.13 12.28
N LEU A 98 22.43 3.03 11.14
CA LEU A 98 21.21 3.79 10.86
C LEU A 98 20.11 3.37 11.84
N THR A 99 19.46 4.34 12.48
CA THR A 99 18.42 4.10 13.48
C THR A 99 17.01 4.40 12.99
N GLU A 100 16.87 5.45 12.17
CA GLU A 100 15.60 5.92 11.64
C GLU A 100 15.77 6.37 10.18
N ILE A 101 14.70 6.19 9.41
CA ILE A 101 14.55 6.70 8.05
C ILE A 101 13.14 7.26 7.91
N SER A 102 12.99 8.26 7.05
CA SER A 102 11.71 8.93 6.82
C SER A 102 11.49 9.20 5.34
N GLU A 103 10.27 9.54 4.97
CA GLU A 103 9.91 10.01 3.62
C GLU A 103 10.86 11.12 3.14
N SER A 104 11.23 12.04 4.04
CA SER A 104 12.10 13.17 3.71
C SER A 104 13.51 12.75 3.29
N THR A 105 14.03 11.66 3.86
CA THR A 105 15.36 11.11 3.56
C THR A 105 15.50 10.79 2.07
N PHE A 106 14.42 10.33 1.43
CA PHE A 106 14.40 9.86 0.05
C PHE A 106 13.61 10.74 -0.93
N GLY A 107 13.16 11.92 -0.49
CA GLY A 107 12.16 12.76 -1.17
C GLY A 107 12.36 13.04 -2.66
N ASN A 108 13.61 13.03 -3.17
CA ASN A 108 13.91 13.31 -4.58
C ASN A 108 14.55 12.14 -5.34
N LEU A 109 14.66 10.95 -4.74
CA LEU A 109 15.33 9.78 -5.31
C LEU A 109 14.40 8.94 -6.21
N ARG A 110 13.71 9.57 -7.15
CA ARG A 110 12.68 8.92 -7.97
C ARG A 110 13.21 7.82 -8.90
N LYS A 111 14.51 7.86 -9.21
CA LYS A 111 15.20 6.90 -10.10
C LYS A 111 15.84 5.73 -9.34
N LEU A 112 15.80 5.75 -8.01
CA LEU A 112 16.41 4.70 -7.20
C LEU A 112 15.68 3.39 -7.44
N ALA A 113 16.42 2.38 -7.90
CA ALA A 113 15.91 1.06 -8.21
C ALA A 113 16.33 0.02 -7.17
N TYR A 114 17.50 0.21 -6.56
CA TYR A 114 18.04 -0.68 -5.54
C TYR A 114 18.39 0.09 -4.27
N LEU A 115 17.86 -0.35 -3.15
CA LEU A 115 18.15 0.18 -1.82
C LEU A 115 18.49 -0.96 -0.87
N ASP A 116 19.68 -0.92 -0.28
CA ASP A 116 20.13 -1.86 0.75
C ASP A 116 20.38 -1.15 2.07
N LEU A 117 19.55 -1.48 3.05
CA LEU A 117 19.56 -1.02 4.44
C LEU A 117 19.88 -2.17 5.40
N SER A 118 20.40 -3.29 4.89
CA SER A 118 20.65 -4.49 5.71
C SER A 118 21.75 -4.24 6.75
N PHE A 119 21.75 -5.00 7.85
CA PHE A 119 22.75 -4.87 8.91
C PHE A 119 22.83 -3.46 9.49
N ASN A 120 21.68 -2.84 9.77
CA ASN A 120 21.59 -1.57 10.48
C ASN A 120 20.88 -1.77 11.83
N THR A 121 20.54 -0.67 12.49
CA THR A 121 19.84 -0.67 13.78
C THR A 121 18.48 0.01 13.67
N LEU A 122 17.80 -0.18 12.53
CA LEU A 122 16.48 0.38 12.30
C LEU A 122 15.48 -0.16 13.33
N THR A 123 14.54 0.68 13.76
CA THR A 123 13.58 0.34 14.83
C THR A 123 12.15 0.19 14.31
N ARG A 124 11.74 1.09 13.43
CA ARG A 124 10.39 1.15 12.85
C ARG A 124 10.42 1.79 11.47
N ILE A 125 9.47 1.42 10.63
CA ILE A 125 9.23 2.06 9.33
C ILE A 125 7.86 2.73 9.37
N GLU A 126 7.85 4.05 9.20
CA GLU A 126 6.63 4.87 9.21
C GLU A 126 5.90 4.78 7.85
N ASP A 127 4.69 5.32 7.81
CA ASP A 127 3.89 5.39 6.58
C ASP A 127 4.61 6.21 5.50
N ARG A 128 4.46 5.80 4.24
CA ARG A 128 5.07 6.47 3.08
C ARG A 128 6.58 6.70 3.14
N THR A 129 7.31 6.05 4.05
CA THR A 129 8.80 6.16 4.16
C THR A 129 9.49 5.95 2.81
N PHE A 130 9.00 5.00 2.01
CA PHE A 130 9.55 4.69 0.68
C PHE A 130 8.73 5.28 -0.48
N GLY A 131 7.66 6.04 -0.21
CA GLY A 131 6.75 6.58 -1.21
C GLY A 131 7.44 7.36 -2.35
N PRO A 132 8.43 8.23 -2.07
CA PRO A 132 9.17 8.96 -3.10
C PRO A 132 9.96 8.08 -4.09
N LEU A 133 10.23 6.82 -3.74
CA LEU A 133 11.04 5.88 -4.51
C LEU A 133 10.19 5.17 -5.59
N ALA A 134 9.65 5.94 -6.54
CA ALA A 134 8.72 5.44 -7.56
C ALA A 134 9.29 4.33 -8.47
N SER A 135 10.61 4.31 -8.67
CA SER A 135 11.30 3.30 -9.49
C SER A 135 11.90 2.14 -8.69
N LEU A 136 11.59 2.03 -7.39
CA LEU A 136 12.19 1.03 -6.51
C LEU A 136 11.81 -0.38 -6.97
N VAL A 137 12.81 -1.21 -7.26
CA VAL A 137 12.64 -2.59 -7.71
C VAL A 137 13.03 -3.57 -6.61
N MET A 138 14.08 -3.26 -5.86
CA MET A 138 14.62 -4.14 -4.81
C MET A 138 14.90 -3.34 -3.55
N LEU A 139 14.33 -3.80 -2.44
CA LEU A 139 14.53 -3.26 -1.10
C LEU A 139 14.98 -4.38 -0.17
N ARG A 140 16.15 -4.19 0.45
CA ARG A 140 16.67 -5.11 1.46
C ARG A 140 16.81 -4.38 2.79
N MET A 141 16.19 -4.94 3.82
CA MET A 141 16.23 -4.46 5.20
C MET A 141 16.51 -5.64 6.14
N THR A 142 17.38 -6.55 5.72
CA THR A 142 17.71 -7.78 6.44
C THR A 142 18.62 -7.51 7.64
N ASP A 143 18.58 -8.31 8.70
CA ASP A 143 19.47 -8.17 9.87
C ASP A 143 19.40 -6.79 10.55
N ASN A 144 18.20 -6.24 10.72
CA ASN A 144 17.91 -5.11 11.61
C ASN A 144 17.23 -5.64 12.89
N PRO A 145 18.00 -6.01 13.93
CA PRO A 145 17.45 -6.64 15.13
C PRO A 145 16.52 -5.74 15.95
N GLY A 146 16.56 -4.42 15.73
CA GLY A 146 15.65 -3.47 16.37
C GLY A 146 14.31 -3.32 15.66
N LEU A 147 14.18 -3.81 14.41
CA LEU A 147 13.04 -3.52 13.56
C LEU A 147 11.85 -4.38 13.96
N SER A 148 10.90 -3.80 14.68
CA SER A 148 9.73 -4.49 15.23
C SER A 148 8.43 -4.18 14.51
N GLU A 149 8.34 -3.05 13.82
CA GLU A 149 7.11 -2.59 13.18
C GLU A 149 7.37 -1.97 11.81
N ILE A 150 6.54 -2.34 10.84
CA ILE A 150 6.48 -1.73 9.51
C ILE A 150 5.05 -1.33 9.25
N HIS A 151 4.82 -0.04 8.99
CA HIS A 151 3.49 0.45 8.69
C HIS A 151 2.92 -0.18 7.39
N PRO A 152 1.64 -0.58 7.33
CA PRO A 152 1.03 -1.22 6.15
C PRO A 152 1.21 -0.41 4.86
N ASP A 153 1.08 0.91 4.96
CA ASP A 153 1.20 1.83 3.80
C ASP A 153 2.64 2.28 3.52
N ALA A 154 3.65 1.67 4.13
CA ALA A 154 5.06 2.00 3.86
C ALA A 154 5.45 1.77 2.40
N PHE A 155 4.78 0.82 1.71
CA PHE A 155 5.09 0.40 0.34
C PHE A 155 3.99 0.74 -0.69
N GLY A 156 2.92 1.42 -0.28
CA GLY A 156 1.70 1.57 -1.10
C GLY A 156 1.90 2.28 -2.45
N GLU A 157 2.93 3.11 -2.56
CA GLU A 157 3.24 3.88 -3.78
C GLU A 157 4.34 3.23 -4.65
N ASN A 158 4.96 2.13 -4.19
CA ASN A 158 6.10 1.50 -4.86
C ASN A 158 5.64 0.43 -5.87
N ALA A 159 4.91 0.84 -6.92
CA ALA A 159 4.33 -0.07 -7.92
C ALA A 159 5.36 -0.91 -8.69
N ALA A 160 6.63 -0.49 -8.73
CA ALA A 160 7.72 -1.20 -9.39
C ALA A 160 8.43 -2.23 -8.50
N LEU A 161 8.07 -2.32 -7.21
CA LEU A 161 8.77 -3.17 -6.24
C LEU A 161 8.57 -4.65 -6.60
N GLN A 162 9.68 -5.37 -6.76
CA GLN A 162 9.69 -6.80 -7.12
C GLN A 162 10.18 -7.66 -5.98
N VAL A 163 11.21 -7.21 -5.27
CA VAL A 163 11.87 -7.99 -4.22
C VAL A 163 11.93 -7.15 -2.94
N LEU A 164 11.34 -7.69 -1.88
CA LEU A 164 11.39 -7.13 -0.54
C LEU A 164 12.01 -8.16 0.40
N ASP A 165 13.15 -7.87 1.00
CA ASP A 165 13.75 -8.74 2.02
C ASP A 165 13.68 -8.06 3.38
N VAL A 166 12.88 -8.61 4.28
CA VAL A 166 12.74 -8.20 5.69
C VAL A 166 13.09 -9.36 6.62
N SER A 167 13.93 -10.29 6.17
CA SER A 167 14.35 -11.43 6.98
C SER A 167 15.28 -11.02 8.13
N ARG A 168 15.37 -11.86 9.16
CA ARG A 168 16.25 -11.68 10.32
C ARG A 168 16.06 -10.32 11.02
N ASN A 169 14.81 -9.91 11.18
CA ASN A 169 14.43 -8.74 11.98
C ASN A 169 13.71 -9.19 13.26
N ASN A 170 13.09 -8.26 13.97
CA ASN A 170 12.31 -8.54 15.17
C ASN A 170 10.81 -8.31 14.94
N LEU A 171 10.33 -8.58 13.71
CA LEU A 171 8.94 -8.37 13.33
C LEU A 171 8.05 -9.47 13.95
N THR A 172 7.00 -9.04 14.64
CA THR A 172 5.97 -9.94 15.16
C THR A 172 4.73 -9.93 14.29
N VAL A 173 4.40 -8.80 13.67
CA VAL A 173 3.22 -8.57 12.84
C VAL A 173 3.63 -7.94 11.52
N PHE A 174 3.01 -8.38 10.42
CA PHE A 174 3.22 -7.76 9.11
C PHE A 174 1.95 -7.82 8.27
N ASN A 175 1.42 -6.63 7.95
CA ASN A 175 0.24 -6.52 7.11
C ASN A 175 0.63 -6.69 5.64
N ILE A 176 0.31 -7.86 5.08
CA ILE A 176 0.66 -8.22 3.71
C ILE A 176 -0.28 -7.60 2.67
N THR A 177 -1.45 -7.08 3.06
CA THR A 177 -2.54 -6.65 2.17
C THR A 177 -2.12 -5.55 1.20
N SER A 178 -1.39 -4.54 1.68
CA SER A 178 -0.88 -3.48 0.82
C SER A 178 0.21 -3.97 -0.14
N LEU A 179 0.95 -5.02 0.24
CA LEU A 179 2.03 -5.58 -0.56
C LEU A 179 1.50 -6.49 -1.68
N ILE A 180 0.47 -7.31 -1.42
CA ILE A 180 -0.18 -8.15 -2.44
C ILE A 180 -0.93 -7.34 -3.50
N ALA A 181 -1.32 -6.10 -3.16
CA ALA A 181 -1.95 -5.19 -4.10
C ALA A 181 -0.96 -4.62 -5.13
N LEU A 182 0.36 -4.73 -4.87
CA LEU A 182 1.38 -4.23 -5.78
C LEU A 182 1.52 -5.15 -7.00
N PRO A 183 1.53 -4.59 -8.24
CA PRO A 183 1.42 -5.39 -9.46
C PRO A 183 2.71 -6.15 -9.82
N ALA A 184 3.86 -5.77 -9.24
CA ALA A 184 5.17 -6.26 -9.65
C ALA A 184 5.87 -7.15 -8.62
N VAL A 185 5.31 -7.32 -7.41
CA VAL A 185 5.96 -8.09 -6.33
C VAL A 185 6.08 -9.56 -6.72
N ARG A 186 7.27 -10.13 -6.49
CA ARG A 186 7.62 -11.50 -6.87
C ARG A 186 8.25 -12.32 -5.77
N SER A 187 8.89 -11.67 -4.80
CA SER A 187 9.62 -12.36 -3.75
C SER A 187 9.63 -11.50 -2.49
N VAL A 188 9.23 -12.11 -1.38
CA VAL A 188 9.25 -11.48 -0.06
C VAL A 188 10.00 -12.38 0.92
N GLY A 189 11.13 -11.90 1.45
CA GLY A 189 11.91 -12.59 2.46
C GLY A 189 11.39 -12.29 3.86
N LEU A 190 10.80 -13.28 4.53
CA LEU A 190 10.19 -13.14 5.87
C LEU A 190 10.88 -13.98 6.96
N SER A 191 11.86 -14.81 6.59
CA SER A 191 12.47 -15.78 7.50
C SER A 191 13.23 -15.12 8.66
N GLY A 192 13.41 -15.83 9.78
CA GLY A 192 14.20 -15.33 10.91
C GLY A 192 13.56 -14.17 11.71
N ASN A 193 12.24 -14.01 11.64
CA ASN A 193 11.47 -13.08 12.48
C ASN A 193 10.61 -13.86 13.51
N PRO A 194 10.37 -13.30 14.71
CA PRO A 194 9.52 -13.91 15.72
C PRO A 194 8.03 -13.68 15.44
N TRP A 195 7.52 -14.23 14.34
CA TRP A 195 6.13 -14.02 13.90
C TRP A 195 5.10 -14.45 14.95
N SER A 196 4.12 -13.59 15.21
CA SER A 196 2.96 -13.94 16.03
C SER A 196 1.95 -14.71 15.20
N CYS A 197 1.69 -15.96 15.56
CA CYS A 197 0.73 -16.84 14.90
C CYS A 197 -0.62 -16.81 15.62
N GLU A 198 -1.16 -15.59 15.72
CA GLU A 198 -2.49 -15.26 16.23
C GLU A 198 -3.34 -14.63 15.11
N CYS A 199 -4.63 -14.42 15.37
CA CYS A 199 -5.57 -13.97 14.34
C CYS A 199 -5.17 -12.66 13.64
N ASP A 200 -4.40 -11.79 14.29
CA ASP A 200 -3.94 -10.52 13.73
C ASP A 200 -3.02 -10.70 12.51
N ASN A 201 -2.36 -11.86 12.37
CA ASN A 201 -1.46 -12.20 11.27
C ASN A 201 -2.01 -13.31 10.36
N GLU A 202 -3.31 -13.58 10.41
CA GLU A 202 -3.91 -14.64 9.60
C GLU A 202 -3.57 -14.46 8.11
N ASP A 203 -3.73 -13.25 7.58
CA ASP A 203 -3.48 -12.95 6.16
C ASP A 203 -2.04 -13.28 5.73
N LEU A 204 -1.06 -12.93 6.56
CA LEU A 204 0.35 -13.25 6.33
C LEU A 204 0.58 -14.75 6.31
N SER A 205 0.01 -15.45 7.31
CA SER A 205 0.19 -16.89 7.44
C SER A 205 -0.41 -17.68 6.26
N LEU A 206 -1.51 -17.19 5.70
CA LEU A 206 -2.12 -17.74 4.50
C LEU A 206 -1.28 -17.46 3.24
N TRP A 207 -0.75 -16.23 3.11
CA TRP A 207 0.08 -15.84 1.97
C TRP A 207 1.37 -16.67 1.90
N VAL A 208 2.06 -16.84 3.03
CA VAL A 208 3.32 -17.61 3.13
C VAL A 208 3.15 -19.06 2.71
N HIS A 209 1.98 -19.67 2.95
CA HIS A 209 1.69 -21.03 2.53
C HIS A 209 1.87 -21.26 1.02
N LEU A 210 1.69 -20.21 0.21
CA LEU A 210 1.72 -20.29 -1.25
C LEU A 210 3.10 -19.97 -1.85
N GLU A 211 3.95 -19.25 -1.12
CA GLU A 211 5.15 -18.59 -1.68
C GLU A 211 6.48 -19.06 -1.05
N ASP A 212 6.50 -19.63 0.17
CA ASP A 212 7.75 -19.90 0.89
C ASP A 212 8.26 -21.35 0.78
N GLU A 213 9.59 -21.51 0.75
CA GLU A 213 10.30 -22.81 0.82
C GLU A 213 10.36 -23.39 2.26
N GLY A 214 9.54 -22.88 3.18
CA GLY A 214 9.32 -23.43 4.51
C GLY A 214 10.37 -23.03 5.56
N GLN A 215 10.96 -21.85 5.44
CA GLN A 215 11.94 -21.31 6.41
C GLN A 215 11.32 -20.34 7.43
N THR A 216 10.08 -19.90 7.21
CA THR A 216 9.34 -19.02 8.12
C THR A 216 8.65 -19.79 9.24
N VAL A 217 8.91 -19.41 10.49
CA VAL A 217 8.40 -20.08 11.68
C VAL A 217 7.70 -19.10 12.61
N CYS A 218 6.76 -19.62 13.40
CA CYS A 218 6.09 -18.88 14.48
C CYS A 218 7.05 -18.66 15.67
N GLY A 219 7.06 -17.44 16.19
CA GLY A 219 7.71 -17.07 17.46
C GLY A 219 6.76 -17.10 18.66
N SER A 220 5.48 -16.81 18.46
CA SER A 220 4.43 -16.81 19.49
C SER A 220 3.08 -17.26 18.92
N PRO A 221 2.10 -17.68 19.76
CA PRO A 221 2.22 -18.02 21.19
C PRO A 221 3.07 -19.29 21.42
N ALA A 222 3.40 -19.61 22.69
CA ALA A 222 4.29 -20.72 23.04
C ALA A 222 3.85 -22.08 22.47
N ASP A 223 2.53 -22.28 22.27
CA ASP A 223 1.96 -23.51 21.73
C ASP A 223 2.27 -23.72 20.23
N THR A 224 2.50 -22.64 19.48
CA THR A 224 2.81 -22.69 18.04
C THR A 224 4.27 -22.37 17.74
N GLN A 225 5.06 -22.04 18.75
CA GLN A 225 6.47 -21.67 18.60
C GLN A 225 7.27 -22.76 17.85
N GLY A 226 8.02 -22.36 16.83
CA GLY A 226 8.82 -23.25 16.00
C GLY A 226 8.04 -24.03 14.93
N ARG A 227 6.71 -23.94 14.90
CA ARG A 227 5.91 -24.46 13.78
C ARG A 227 6.03 -23.55 12.57
N ARG A 228 5.86 -24.13 11.37
CA ARG A 228 5.92 -23.36 10.11
C ARG A 228 4.70 -22.44 10.00
N LEU A 229 4.96 -21.18 9.67
CA LEU A 229 3.93 -20.15 9.61
C LEU A 229 2.80 -20.52 8.62
N GLY A 230 3.16 -21.02 7.43
CA GLY A 230 2.21 -21.45 6.41
C GLY A 230 1.36 -22.69 6.78
N GLU A 231 1.80 -23.52 7.72
CA GLU A 231 0.99 -24.66 8.21
C GLU A 231 -0.04 -24.22 9.23
N VAL A 232 0.38 -23.32 10.13
CA VAL A 232 -0.49 -22.78 11.17
C VAL A 232 -1.57 -21.89 10.55
N GLY A 233 -1.28 -21.18 9.47
CA GLY A 233 -2.24 -20.26 8.84
C GLY A 233 -3.56 -20.88 8.39
N ILE A 234 -3.53 -22.10 7.85
CA ILE A 234 -4.77 -22.83 7.48
C ILE A 234 -5.62 -23.12 8.72
N GLN A 235 -4.97 -23.51 9.82
CA GLN A 235 -5.64 -23.78 11.10
C GLN A 235 -6.20 -22.48 11.69
N LEU A 236 -5.41 -21.40 11.66
CA LEU A 236 -5.79 -20.07 12.13
C LEU A 236 -7.03 -19.56 11.39
N ARG A 237 -7.08 -19.72 10.07
CA ARG A 237 -8.24 -19.31 9.26
C ARG A 237 -9.55 -19.92 9.72
N THR A 238 -9.55 -21.18 10.13
CA THR A 238 -10.76 -21.83 10.65
C THR A 238 -11.12 -21.40 12.07
N LEU A 239 -10.16 -20.92 12.85
CA LEU A 239 -10.34 -20.47 14.24
C LEU A 239 -10.75 -18.99 14.32
N CYS A 240 -10.18 -18.15 13.45
CA CYS A 240 -10.29 -16.69 13.49
C CYS A 240 -11.47 -16.18 12.66
N HIS A 241 -11.70 -16.74 11.47
CA HIS A 241 -13.00 -16.60 10.83
C HIS A 241 -13.97 -17.54 11.52
N GLN A 242 -14.77 -17.01 12.44
CA GLN A 242 -16.01 -17.64 12.86
C GLN A 242 -16.83 -17.92 11.60
N THR A 243 -16.73 -19.14 11.08
CA THR A 243 -17.75 -19.68 10.20
C THR A 243 -19.05 -19.53 10.97
N LEU A 244 -20.03 -18.80 10.39
CA LEU A 244 -21.35 -18.61 10.99
C LEU A 244 -21.79 -19.92 11.64
N GLY A 245 -22.08 -19.88 12.94
CA GLY A 245 -22.51 -21.08 13.65
C GLY A 245 -23.80 -21.62 13.04
N SER A 246 -24.12 -22.89 13.28
CA SER A 246 -25.42 -23.45 12.86
C SER A 246 -26.59 -22.64 13.42
N TRP A 247 -26.41 -21.98 14.57
CA TRP A 247 -27.37 -21.05 15.17
C TRP A 247 -27.53 -19.76 14.38
N ASP A 248 -26.45 -19.21 13.81
CA ASP A 248 -26.51 -18.02 12.96
C ASP A 248 -27.24 -18.35 11.66
N TYR A 249 -26.95 -19.50 11.05
CA TYR A 249 -27.70 -19.99 9.88
C TYR A 249 -29.20 -20.19 10.18
N LEU A 250 -29.53 -20.80 11.33
CA LEU A 250 -30.91 -20.96 11.76
C LEU A 250 -31.59 -19.59 11.94
N PHE A 251 -30.90 -18.62 12.54
CA PHE A 251 -31.37 -17.26 12.71
C PHE A 251 -31.66 -16.58 11.37
N PHE A 252 -30.76 -16.68 10.38
CA PHE A 252 -30.98 -16.14 9.03
C PHE A 252 -32.16 -16.80 8.31
N VAL A 253 -32.33 -18.12 8.45
CA VAL A 253 -33.48 -18.84 7.88
C VAL A 253 -34.79 -18.39 8.54
N VAL A 254 -34.81 -18.24 9.86
CA VAL A 254 -36.00 -17.78 10.61
C VAL A 254 -36.35 -16.35 10.23
N ILE A 255 -35.38 -15.44 10.17
CA ILE A 255 -35.61 -14.05 9.72
C ILE A 255 -36.12 -14.03 8.28
N GLY A 256 -35.52 -14.80 7.39
CA GLY A 256 -35.96 -14.92 6.00
C GLY A 256 -37.42 -15.35 5.91
N PHE A 257 -37.83 -16.34 6.71
CA PHE A 257 -39.22 -16.80 6.77
C PHE A 257 -40.17 -15.72 7.32
N VAL A 258 -39.77 -15.01 8.38
CA VAL A 258 -40.58 -13.94 8.98
C VAL A 258 -40.79 -12.78 8.01
N ILE A 259 -39.74 -12.33 7.32
CA ILE A 259 -39.82 -11.25 6.32
C ILE A 259 -40.73 -11.69 5.16
N PHE A 260 -40.57 -12.92 4.66
CA PHE A 260 -41.39 -13.45 3.58
C PHE A 260 -42.87 -13.57 3.97
N ALA A 261 -43.15 -14.11 5.15
CA ALA A 261 -44.51 -14.24 5.67
C ALA A 261 -45.15 -12.86 5.88
N ALA A 262 -44.43 -11.92 6.50
CA ALA A 262 -44.89 -10.55 6.69
C ALA A 262 -45.20 -9.89 5.34
N GLY A 263 -44.28 -9.96 4.37
CA GLY A 263 -44.49 -9.41 3.03
C GLY A 263 -45.70 -10.02 2.31
N THR A 264 -45.92 -11.33 2.46
CA THR A 264 -47.08 -12.02 1.89
C THR A 264 -48.39 -11.52 2.51
N VAL A 265 -48.43 -11.38 3.84
CA VAL A 265 -49.61 -10.85 4.57
C VAL A 265 -49.85 -9.41 4.19
N SER A 266 -48.81 -8.57 4.13
CA SER A 266 -48.93 -7.17 3.72
C SER A 266 -49.50 -7.04 2.30
N ALA A 267 -48.99 -7.82 1.34
CA ALA A 267 -49.47 -7.81 -0.03
C ALA A 267 -50.94 -8.24 -0.14
N TRP A 268 -51.31 -9.30 0.59
CA TRP A 268 -52.69 -9.77 0.64
C TRP A 268 -53.64 -8.71 1.21
N VAL A 269 -53.28 -8.09 2.33
CA VAL A 269 -54.06 -7.01 2.96
C VAL A 269 -54.21 -5.82 2.02
N MET A 270 -53.12 -5.39 1.37
CA MET A 270 -53.18 -4.29 0.40
C MET A 270 -54.09 -4.61 -0.79
N GLY A 271 -54.04 -5.85 -1.30
CA GLY A 271 -54.94 -6.31 -2.36
C GLY A 271 -56.42 -6.27 -1.94
N VAL A 272 -56.74 -6.71 -0.72
CA VAL A 272 -58.10 -6.66 -0.17
C VAL A 272 -58.57 -5.21 -0.01
N ILE A 273 -57.73 -4.33 0.54
CA ILE A 273 -58.05 -2.90 0.70
C ILE A 273 -58.32 -2.25 -0.65
N MET A 274 -57.50 -2.54 -1.68
CA MET A 274 -57.71 -2.01 -3.03
C MET A 274 -59.07 -2.42 -3.60
N VAL A 275 -59.45 -3.70 -3.50
CA VAL A 275 -60.76 -4.19 -4.00
C VAL A 275 -61.93 -3.54 -3.25
N LEU A 276 -61.81 -3.38 -1.92
CA LEU A 276 -62.83 -2.69 -1.13
C LEU A 276 -62.93 -1.21 -1.49
N TYR A 277 -61.79 -0.56 -1.76
CA TYR A 277 -61.74 0.83 -2.19
C TYR A 277 -62.40 1.03 -3.56
N GLU A 278 -62.13 0.16 -4.53
CA GLU A 278 -62.81 0.20 -5.83
C GLU A 278 -64.32 -0.02 -5.70
N ARG A 279 -64.76 -0.97 -4.87
CA ARG A 279 -66.19 -1.18 -4.59
C ARG A 279 -66.84 0.02 -3.92
N TYR A 280 -66.12 0.68 -3.01
CA TYR A 280 -66.59 1.88 -2.34
C TYR A 280 -66.73 3.05 -3.32
N ILE A 281 -65.73 3.29 -4.17
CA ILE A 281 -65.76 4.31 -5.23
C ILE A 281 -66.95 4.04 -6.16
N LYS A 282 -67.07 2.82 -6.69
CA LYS A 282 -68.15 2.47 -7.61
C LYS A 282 -69.54 2.69 -6.98
N LYS A 283 -69.72 2.29 -5.72
CA LYS A 283 -70.99 2.52 -5.01
C LYS A 283 -71.26 4.00 -4.77
N LYS A 284 -70.22 4.79 -4.53
CA LYS A 284 -70.33 6.24 -4.38
C LYS A 284 -70.70 6.92 -5.71
N ASP A 285 -70.12 6.48 -6.81
CA ASP A 285 -70.46 6.99 -8.15
C ASP A 285 -71.91 6.63 -8.52
N GLU A 286 -72.36 5.39 -8.26
CA GLU A 286 -73.77 4.99 -8.43
C GLU A 286 -74.71 5.83 -7.55
N GLN A 287 -74.29 6.20 -6.34
CA GLN A 287 -75.07 7.06 -5.45
C GLN A 287 -75.16 8.50 -6.00
N LEU A 288 -74.05 9.04 -6.51
CA LEU A 288 -74.03 10.37 -7.13
C LEU A 288 -74.87 10.42 -8.41
N GLU A 289 -74.85 9.37 -9.23
CA GLU A 289 -75.72 9.27 -10.42
C GLU A 289 -77.20 9.24 -10.04
N MET A 290 -77.58 8.54 -8.96
CA MET A 290 -78.96 8.55 -8.45
C MET A 290 -79.37 9.91 -7.89
N ASP A 291 -78.47 10.57 -7.16
CA ASP A 291 -78.72 11.91 -6.59
C ASP A 291 -78.85 12.97 -7.72
N ASP A 292 -78.03 12.89 -8.77
CA ASP A 292 -78.10 13.75 -9.97
C ASP A 292 -79.38 13.50 -10.79
N GLU A 293 -79.80 12.23 -10.93
CA GLU A 293 -81.09 11.89 -11.57
C GLU A 293 -82.28 12.43 -10.77
N GLU A 294 -82.26 12.33 -9.44
CA GLU A 294 -83.33 12.85 -8.58
C GLU A 294 -83.40 14.40 -8.65
N GLU A 295 -82.27 15.09 -8.67
CA GLU A 295 -82.19 16.55 -8.86
C GLU A 295 -82.67 16.98 -10.27
N SER A 296 -82.40 16.17 -11.31
CA SER A 296 -82.91 16.41 -12.67
C SER A 296 -84.44 16.25 -12.79
N ILE A 297 -85.03 15.31 -12.03
CA ILE A 297 -86.48 15.10 -11.97
C ILE A 297 -87.16 16.24 -11.19
N GLU A 298 -86.52 16.74 -10.13
CA GLU A 298 -87.03 17.84 -9.31
C GLU A 298 -86.99 19.18 -10.07
N THR A 299 -85.91 19.46 -10.80
CA THR A 299 -85.79 20.62 -11.70
C THR A 299 -86.72 20.54 -12.91
N GLY A 300 -86.95 19.34 -13.47
CA GLY A 300 -87.96 19.09 -14.50
C GLY A 300 -89.41 19.28 -14.02
N ARG A 301 -89.72 18.90 -12.78
CA ARG A 301 -91.02 19.19 -12.14
C ARG A 301 -91.21 20.68 -11.86
N ALA A 302 -90.19 21.38 -11.37
CA ALA A 302 -90.25 22.82 -11.12
C ALA A 302 -90.49 23.64 -12.41
N ALA A 303 -89.98 23.19 -13.55
CA ALA A 303 -90.25 23.80 -14.87
C ALA A 303 -91.68 23.51 -15.38
N SER A 304 -92.31 22.39 -14.98
CA SER A 304 -93.68 22.03 -15.40
C SER A 304 -94.78 22.61 -14.51
N THR A 305 -94.50 23.01 -13.26
CA THR A 305 -95.49 23.64 -12.35
C THR A 305 -95.56 25.17 -12.43
N ARG A 306 -94.89 25.80 -13.40
CA ARG A 306 -94.98 27.24 -13.66
C ARG A 306 -95.49 27.55 -15.07
N SER A 307 -96.55 26.88 -15.51
CA SER A 307 -97.32 27.30 -16.69
C SER A 307 -98.78 26.85 -16.57
N GLY A 308 -99.67 27.82 -16.32
CA GLY A 308 -101.11 27.66 -16.52
C GLY A 308 -102.00 27.73 -15.27
N HIS A 309 -102.26 28.94 -14.77
CA HIS A 309 -103.58 29.62 -14.78
C HIS A 309 -103.48 30.85 -13.86
N ASP A 310 -103.32 32.08 -14.36
CA ASP A 310 -104.22 32.91 -15.17
C ASP A 310 -105.14 33.81 -14.33
N ASN A 311 -105.24 35.05 -14.82
CA ASN A 311 -106.22 36.09 -14.58
C ASN A 311 -106.15 37.00 -13.35
N GLY A 312 -105.98 38.29 -13.66
CA GLY A 312 -106.99 39.25 -13.25
C GLY A 312 -106.47 40.65 -12.97
N ASN A 313 -106.54 41.53 -13.98
CA ASN A 313 -106.83 42.98 -13.88
C ASN A 313 -105.83 43.84 -13.05
N LEU A 314 -105.43 45.04 -13.45
CA LEU A 314 -106.26 46.14 -13.94
C LEU A 314 -105.29 47.27 -14.34
N LYS A 315 -105.62 47.96 -15.45
CA LYS A 315 -105.48 49.41 -15.67
C LYS A 315 -104.13 50.09 -15.39
N THR A 316 -103.41 50.45 -16.45
CA THR A 316 -103.38 51.79 -17.09
C THR A 316 -102.67 52.89 -16.31
N SER A 317 -101.99 53.73 -17.10
CA SER A 317 -101.60 55.11 -16.79
C SER A 317 -100.29 55.20 -16.01
N HIS A 318 -99.29 55.99 -16.39
CA HIS A 318 -99.03 56.89 -17.51
C HIS A 318 -97.59 57.39 -17.25
N THR A 319 -96.87 57.78 -18.32
CA THR A 319 -95.89 58.88 -18.42
C THR A 319 -95.24 59.42 -17.13
N VAL A 320 -93.92 59.58 -17.08
CA VAL A 320 -93.07 60.40 -17.97
C VAL A 320 -91.70 59.75 -18.15
#